data_AF-A0A835INJ3-F1
#
_entry.id   AF-A0A835INJ3-F1
#
_cell.length_a   1.000
_cell.length_b   1.000
_cell.length_c   1.000
_cell.angle_alpha   90.00
_cell.angle_beta   90.00
_cell.angle_gamma   90.00
#
_symmetry.space_group_name_H-M   'P 1'
#
loop_
_entity.id
_entity.type
_entity.pdbx_description
1 polymer ?
#
loop_
_entity_poly.entity_id
_entity_poly.type
_entity_poly.pdbx_seq_one_letter_code
_entity_poly.pdbx_strand_id
1 'polypeptide(L)'
;MVLANEVNATNIKNIVPELFEENLIRGRGLLLKRVVLQLKRACKRNDKPQLLAASKLLDSSLLQDLSPKALHGIFERFRGILHEGETYKRLQFLIESLFAIRKAKFQGYPAVLPELDLVDRDDQLTHELSLEDVIDPESCLDIFKADASFLENERHYDELKRNILGDESSLSEDEAGSDEESDDEKTDIRDETVI
;
A
#
# COMPACT_ATOMS: atom_id res chain seq x y z
N MET A 1 -2.83 -6.78 12.45
CA MET A 1 -3.41 -5.98 11.32
C MET A 1 -4.65 -5.15 11.71
N VAL A 2 -4.67 -4.51 12.88
CA VAL A 2 -5.74 -3.55 13.25
C VAL A 2 -5.42 -2.15 12.69
N LEU A 3 -4.13 -1.80 12.58
CA LEU A 3 -3.63 -0.49 12.16
C LEU A 3 -4.13 -0.01 10.78
N ALA A 4 -4.32 -0.92 9.82
CA ALA A 4 -4.77 -0.59 8.47
C ALA A 4 -6.22 -0.07 8.38
N ASN A 5 -6.98 -0.04 9.48
CA ASN A 5 -8.32 0.55 9.49
C ASN A 5 -8.33 2.06 9.79
N GLU A 6 -7.25 2.59 10.38
CA GLU A 6 -7.25 3.94 10.95
C GLU A 6 -6.32 4.90 10.20
N VAL A 7 -5.63 4.43 9.15
CA VAL A 7 -4.72 5.26 8.35
C VAL A 7 -5.46 6.39 7.65
N ASN A 8 -4.96 7.60 7.85
CA ASN A 8 -5.36 8.84 7.19
C ASN A 8 -4.13 9.74 6.97
N ALA A 9 -4.29 10.82 6.21
CA ALA A 9 -3.18 11.71 5.87
C ALA A 9 -2.49 12.35 7.10
N THR A 10 -3.23 12.49 8.22
CA THR A 10 -2.72 13.11 9.45
C THR A 10 -1.93 12.16 10.35
N ASN A 11 -2.15 10.84 10.26
CA ASN A 11 -1.52 9.85 11.14
C ASN A 11 -0.61 8.85 10.42
N ILE A 12 -0.56 8.86 9.08
CA ILE A 12 0.27 7.93 8.30
C ILE A 12 1.75 7.96 8.71
N LYS A 13 2.30 9.14 9.04
CA LYS A 13 3.68 9.30 9.51
C LYS A 13 3.97 8.53 10.81
N ASN A 14 2.97 8.40 11.68
CA ASN A 14 3.11 7.70 12.97
C ASN A 14 2.81 6.21 12.83
N ILE A 15 1.90 5.83 11.93
CA ILE A 15 1.53 4.43 11.71
C ILE A 15 2.62 3.67 10.95
N VAL A 16 3.38 4.33 10.06
CA VAL A 16 4.42 3.66 9.28
C VAL A 16 5.47 2.98 10.18
N PRO A 17 6.07 3.65 11.20
CA PRO A 17 6.95 2.99 12.16
C PRO A 17 6.29 1.81 12.89
N GLU A 18 5.04 1.96 13.37
CA GLU A 18 4.30 0.87 14.03
C GLU A 18 4.07 -0.32 13.09
N LEU A 19 3.93 -0.06 11.79
CA LEU A 19 3.78 -1.10 10.78
C LEU A 19 5.10 -1.86 10.58
N PHE A 20 6.25 -1.22 10.70
CA PHE A 20 7.56 -1.87 10.60
C PHE A 20 7.89 -2.78 11.78
N GLU A 21 7.25 -2.61 12.95
CA GLU A 21 7.37 -3.54 14.08
C GLU A 21 6.82 -4.94 13.76
N GLU A 22 5.90 -5.03 12.82
CA GLU A 22 5.39 -6.31 12.31
C GLU A 22 6.25 -6.81 11.16
N ASN A 23 6.55 -8.11 11.07
CA ASN A 23 7.32 -8.65 9.94
C ASN A 23 6.53 -8.55 8.62
N LEU A 24 6.80 -7.49 7.86
CA LEU A 24 6.12 -7.19 6.59
C LEU A 24 6.49 -8.16 5.47
N ILE A 25 7.69 -8.75 5.50
CA ILE A 25 8.10 -9.75 4.50
C ILE A 25 7.22 -10.99 4.63
N ARG A 26 7.06 -11.49 5.86
CA ARG A 26 6.20 -12.64 6.17
C ARG A 26 4.73 -12.31 5.97
N GLY A 27 4.31 -11.11 6.36
CA GLY A 27 2.92 -10.65 6.32
C GLY A 27 2.46 -10.06 4.98
N ARG A 28 3.32 -10.01 3.95
CA ARG A 28 3.06 -9.24 2.71
C ARG A 28 1.77 -9.62 1.99
N GLY A 29 1.43 -10.92 1.94
CA GLY A 29 0.19 -11.39 1.30
C GLY A 29 -1.06 -10.84 2.00
N LEU A 30 -1.09 -10.93 3.33
CA LEU A 30 -2.18 -10.43 4.16
C LEU A 30 -2.28 -8.90 4.09
N LEU A 31 -1.14 -8.20 4.12
CA LEU A 31 -1.08 -6.74 3.94
C LEU A 31 -1.66 -6.32 2.60
N LEU A 32 -1.18 -6.92 1.50
CA LEU A 32 -1.65 -6.66 0.14
C LEU A 32 -3.15 -6.91 0.03
N LYS A 33 -3.64 -8.06 0.52
CA LYS A 33 -5.07 -8.38 0.55
C LYS A 33 -5.88 -7.31 1.27
N ARG A 34 -5.40 -6.81 2.40
CA ARG A 34 -6.09 -5.78 3.15
C ARG A 34 -6.13 -4.46 2.39
N VAL A 35 -5.01 -4.00 1.86
CA VAL A 35 -4.93 -2.76 1.06
C VAL A 35 -5.87 -2.86 -0.14
N VAL A 36 -5.81 -3.96 -0.89
CA VAL A 36 -6.68 -4.22 -2.04
C VAL A 36 -8.16 -4.29 -1.62
N LEU A 37 -8.49 -4.90 -0.48
CA LEU A 37 -9.86 -4.98 0.00
C LEU A 37 -10.40 -3.60 0.40
N GLN A 38 -9.58 -2.75 1.03
CA GLN A 38 -9.97 -1.37 1.36
C GLN A 38 -10.15 -0.54 0.09
N LEU A 39 -9.26 -0.69 -0.90
CA LEU A 39 -9.41 -0.05 -2.21
C LEU A 39 -10.70 -0.52 -2.91
N LYS A 40 -10.94 -1.84 -2.99
CA LYS A 40 -12.18 -2.40 -3.55
C LYS A 40 -13.42 -1.90 -2.81
N ARG A 41 -13.37 -1.74 -1.48
CA ARG A 41 -14.48 -1.17 -0.70
C ARG A 41 -14.67 0.32 -1.00
N ALA A 42 -13.61 1.10 -1.11
CA ALA A 42 -13.68 2.49 -1.54
C ALA A 42 -14.29 2.60 -2.95
N CYS A 43 -13.84 1.76 -3.90
CA CYS A 43 -14.38 1.68 -5.25
C CYS A 43 -15.79 1.08 -5.34
N LYS A 44 -16.23 0.27 -4.38
CA LYS A 44 -17.59 -0.33 -4.35
C LYS A 44 -18.61 0.55 -3.63
N ARG A 45 -18.17 1.38 -2.68
CA ARG A 45 -19.00 2.43 -2.03
C ARG A 45 -19.28 3.63 -2.97
N ASN A 46 -19.06 3.47 -4.28
CA ASN A 46 -19.03 4.54 -5.24
C ASN A 46 -20.43 5.13 -5.54
N ASP A 47 -20.85 6.07 -4.72
CA ASP A 47 -21.61 7.21 -5.20
C ASP A 47 -20.79 7.90 -6.30
N LYS A 48 -21.13 7.62 -7.55
CA LYS A 48 -21.29 8.61 -8.64
C LYS A 48 -20.30 9.81 -8.74
N PRO A 49 -20.18 10.78 -7.80
CA PRO A 49 -19.06 11.74 -7.72
C PRO A 49 -17.64 11.12 -7.64
N GLN A 50 -17.49 9.88 -7.19
CA GLN A 50 -16.17 9.27 -7.02
C GLN A 50 -15.60 8.63 -8.30
N LEU A 51 -16.40 8.41 -9.35
CA LEU A 51 -15.87 8.11 -10.69
C LEU A 51 -15.18 9.37 -11.29
N LEU A 52 -15.74 10.55 -10.99
CA LEU A 52 -15.12 11.83 -11.28
C LEU A 52 -13.85 12.00 -10.43
N ALA A 53 -13.89 11.61 -9.14
CA ALA A 53 -12.70 11.58 -8.29
C ALA A 53 -11.65 10.56 -8.78
N ALA A 54 -12.04 9.40 -9.29
CA ALA A 54 -11.13 8.39 -9.85
C ALA A 54 -10.46 8.90 -11.13
N SER A 55 -11.17 9.63 -12.00
CA SER A 55 -10.52 10.35 -13.12
C SER A 55 -9.68 11.56 -12.69
N LYS A 56 -9.94 12.13 -11.50
CA LYS A 56 -9.12 13.19 -10.88
C LYS A 56 -7.88 12.63 -10.15
N LEU A 57 -7.92 11.38 -9.70
CA LEU A 57 -6.86 10.69 -8.95
C LEU A 57 -5.95 9.85 -9.84
N LEU A 58 -6.44 9.41 -11.01
CA LEU A 58 -5.59 8.83 -12.04
C LEU A 58 -4.79 9.95 -12.71
N ASP A 59 -3.74 10.39 -12.02
CA ASP A 59 -2.51 10.90 -12.59
C ASP A 59 -2.67 11.97 -13.67
N SER A 60 -3.75 12.76 -13.73
CA SER A 60 -3.91 13.66 -14.88
C SER A 60 -2.93 14.83 -14.83
N SER A 61 -2.51 15.25 -13.63
CA SER A 61 -1.36 16.15 -13.45
C SER A 61 -0.04 15.43 -13.74
N LEU A 62 0.15 14.21 -13.22
CA LEU A 62 1.39 13.47 -13.39
C LEU A 62 1.62 13.02 -14.85
N LEU A 63 0.60 12.49 -15.53
CA LEU A 63 0.55 12.19 -16.96
C LEU A 63 0.66 13.45 -17.81
N GLN A 64 0.18 14.61 -17.35
CA GLN A 64 0.44 15.87 -18.06
C GLN A 64 1.95 16.17 -18.09
N ASP A 65 2.65 15.88 -17.00
CA ASP A 65 4.09 16.11 -16.87
C ASP A 65 4.93 15.00 -17.54
N LEU A 66 4.54 13.72 -17.39
CA LEU A 66 5.27 12.56 -17.91
C LEU A 66 4.91 12.20 -19.36
N SER A 67 3.63 12.26 -19.73
CA SER A 67 3.14 11.80 -21.05
C SER A 67 1.98 12.66 -21.58
N PRO A 68 2.23 13.93 -21.96
CA PRO A 68 1.19 14.85 -22.43
C PRO A 68 0.49 14.36 -23.71
N LYS A 69 1.16 13.54 -24.52
CA LYS A 69 0.60 12.91 -25.72
C LYS A 69 -0.45 11.87 -25.39
N ALA A 70 -0.20 11.01 -24.39
CA ALA A 70 -1.18 10.02 -23.93
C ALA A 70 -2.41 10.71 -23.36
N LEU A 71 -2.21 11.73 -22.52
CA LEU A 71 -3.31 12.54 -21.97
C LEU A 71 -4.12 13.22 -23.08
N HIS A 72 -3.48 13.79 -24.09
CA HIS A 72 -4.18 14.36 -25.24
C HIS A 72 -5.05 13.31 -25.95
N GLY A 73 -4.51 12.11 -26.22
CA GLY A 73 -5.27 11.02 -26.84
C GLY A 73 -6.51 10.59 -26.04
N ILE A 74 -6.41 10.54 -24.71
CA ILE A 74 -7.55 10.24 -23.83
C ILE A 74 -8.66 11.29 -23.98
N PHE A 75 -8.30 12.58 -23.98
CA PHE A 75 -9.29 13.65 -24.13
C PHE A 75 -9.89 13.74 -25.54
N GLU A 76 -9.15 13.39 -26.58
CA GLU A 76 -9.73 13.26 -27.92
C GLU A 76 -10.77 12.13 -27.96
N ARG A 77 -10.53 11.00 -27.28
CA ARG A 77 -11.55 9.95 -27.11
C ARG A 77 -12.79 10.45 -26.35
N PHE A 78 -12.61 11.21 -25.27
CA PHE A 78 -13.76 11.82 -24.57
C PHE A 78 -14.54 12.81 -25.44
N ARG A 79 -13.86 13.58 -26.30
CA ARG A 79 -14.51 14.44 -27.29
C ARG A 79 -15.31 13.63 -28.31
N GLY A 80 -14.74 12.52 -28.79
CA GLY A 80 -15.44 11.57 -29.68
C GLY A 80 -16.74 11.07 -29.06
N ILE A 81 -16.69 10.58 -27.82
CA ILE A 81 -17.86 10.09 -27.07
C ILE A 81 -18.93 11.18 -26.93
N LEU A 82 -18.53 12.44 -26.70
CA LEU A 82 -19.47 13.56 -26.59
C LEU A 82 -20.18 13.87 -27.91
N HIS A 83 -19.52 13.63 -29.04
CA HIS A 83 -20.01 13.98 -30.39
C HIS A 83 -20.69 12.81 -31.12
N GLU A 84 -20.42 11.54 -30.74
CA GLU A 84 -20.93 10.34 -31.41
C GLU A 84 -22.42 10.01 -31.17
N GLY A 85 -23.16 10.83 -30.40
CA GLY A 85 -24.63 10.73 -30.26
C GLY A 85 -25.10 10.26 -28.87
N GLU A 86 -26.43 10.16 -28.69
CA GLU A 86 -27.21 10.00 -27.42
C GLU A 86 -26.41 9.59 -26.17
N THR A 87 -25.64 10.53 -25.62
CA THR A 87 -25.00 10.34 -24.32
C THR A 87 -25.97 10.72 -23.22
N TYR A 88 -25.97 9.97 -22.12
CA TYR A 88 -26.73 10.35 -20.94
C TYR A 88 -26.29 11.74 -20.48
N LYS A 89 -27.23 12.67 -20.25
CA LYS A 89 -26.94 14.05 -19.78
C LYS A 89 -25.92 14.09 -18.62
N ARG A 90 -25.97 13.10 -17.75
CA ARG A 90 -25.02 12.90 -16.66
C ARG A 90 -23.58 12.70 -17.14
N LEU A 91 -23.34 11.83 -18.12
CA LEU A 91 -22.00 11.58 -18.67
C LEU A 91 -21.47 12.82 -19.37
N GLN A 92 -22.32 13.54 -20.09
CA GLN A 92 -21.99 14.83 -20.70
C GLN A 92 -21.48 15.84 -19.65
N PHE A 93 -22.22 16.07 -18.56
CA PHE A 93 -21.77 16.98 -17.49
C PHE A 93 -20.45 16.55 -16.85
N LEU A 94 -20.21 15.24 -16.70
CA LEU A 94 -18.96 14.71 -16.14
C LEU A 94 -17.78 14.99 -17.09
N ILE A 95 -17.94 14.71 -18.38
CA ILE A 95 -16.91 14.96 -19.39
C ILE A 95 -16.62 16.47 -19.50
N GLU A 96 -17.65 17.30 -19.58
CA GLU A 96 -17.51 18.77 -19.62
C GLU A 96 -16.79 19.30 -18.37
N SER A 97 -17.11 18.77 -17.19
CA SER A 97 -16.41 19.10 -15.93
C SER A 97 -14.92 18.73 -15.99
N LEU A 98 -14.56 17.61 -16.64
CA LEU A 98 -13.16 17.22 -16.84
C LEU A 98 -12.42 18.16 -17.78
N PHE A 99 -13.05 18.63 -18.86
CA PHE A 99 -12.48 19.65 -19.75
C PHE A 99 -12.25 20.98 -19.01
N ALA A 100 -13.16 21.38 -18.12
CA ALA A 100 -12.99 22.59 -17.30
C ALA A 100 -11.78 22.46 -16.36
N ILE A 101 -11.60 21.32 -15.71
CA ILE A 101 -10.44 21.05 -14.84
C ILE A 101 -9.13 21.06 -15.63
N ARG A 102 -9.09 20.44 -16.82
CA ARG A 102 -7.91 20.49 -17.70
C ARG A 102 -7.57 21.92 -18.11
N LYS A 103 -8.58 22.73 -18.45
CA LYS A 103 -8.37 24.15 -18.80
C LYS A 103 -7.82 24.96 -17.63
N ALA A 104 -8.23 24.62 -16.40
CA ALA A 104 -7.66 25.13 -15.17
C ALA A 104 -6.30 24.51 -14.80
N LYS A 105 -5.68 23.71 -15.68
CA LYS A 105 -4.40 23.01 -15.45
C LYS A 105 -4.40 22.23 -14.13
N PHE A 106 -5.52 21.59 -13.80
CA PHE A 106 -5.68 20.81 -12.57
C PHE A 106 -5.43 21.60 -11.28
N GLN A 107 -5.63 22.92 -11.30
CA GLN A 107 -5.50 23.75 -10.11
C GLN A 107 -6.42 23.25 -8.99
N GLY A 108 -5.85 23.05 -7.79
CA GLY A 108 -6.53 22.46 -6.63
C GLY A 108 -6.48 20.93 -6.57
N TYR A 109 -5.83 20.28 -7.53
CA TYR A 109 -5.63 18.83 -7.59
C TYR A 109 -4.14 18.52 -7.80
N PRO A 110 -3.28 18.69 -6.76
CA PRO A 110 -1.87 18.32 -6.87
C PRO A 110 -1.74 16.81 -7.07
N ALA A 111 -0.72 16.40 -7.84
CA ALA A 111 -0.44 14.98 -8.12
C ALA A 111 -0.21 14.17 -6.83
N VAL A 112 0.49 14.77 -5.87
CA VAL A 112 0.71 14.22 -4.53
C VAL A 112 0.33 15.30 -3.52
N LEU A 113 -0.45 14.94 -2.50
CA LEU A 113 -0.76 15.86 -1.41
C LEU A 113 0.51 16.10 -0.57
N PRO A 114 0.79 17.34 -0.13
CA PRO A 114 1.99 17.61 0.67
C PRO A 114 2.12 16.76 1.94
N GLU A 115 0.99 16.37 2.54
CA GLU A 115 0.97 15.49 3.72
C GLU A 115 1.39 14.05 3.41
N LEU A 116 1.26 13.63 2.15
CA LEU A 116 1.58 12.28 1.65
C LEU A 116 2.92 12.24 0.89
N ASP A 117 3.59 13.37 0.72
CA ASP A 117 4.93 13.46 0.11
C ASP A 117 5.99 13.07 1.16
N LEU A 118 6.09 11.77 1.43
CA LEU A 118 6.88 11.21 2.54
C LEU A 118 8.23 10.63 2.10
N VAL A 119 8.41 10.41 0.80
CA VAL A 119 9.56 9.65 0.25
C VAL A 119 10.22 10.49 -0.82
N ASP A 120 11.54 10.67 -0.69
CA ASP A 120 12.34 11.39 -1.67
C ASP A 120 12.29 10.72 -3.04
N ARG A 121 12.35 11.53 -4.10
CA ARG A 121 12.18 11.05 -5.48
C ARG A 121 13.23 10.01 -5.88
N ASP A 122 14.44 10.14 -5.34
CA ASP A 122 15.55 9.23 -5.65
C ASP A 122 15.39 7.86 -4.96
N ASP A 123 14.59 7.79 -3.89
CA ASP A 123 14.28 6.55 -3.15
C ASP A 123 12.98 5.88 -3.63
N GLN A 124 12.27 6.48 -4.60
CA GLN A 124 11.03 5.92 -5.15
C GLN A 124 11.34 4.83 -6.20
N LEU A 125 10.93 3.60 -5.90
CA LEU A 125 11.03 2.48 -6.85
C LEU A 125 9.80 2.40 -7.77
N THR A 126 9.97 2.78 -9.04
CA THR A 126 8.91 2.67 -10.06
C THR A 126 8.90 1.27 -10.67
N HIS A 127 7.76 0.60 -10.60
CA HIS A 127 7.56 -0.71 -11.22
C HIS A 127 6.89 -0.54 -12.59
N GLU A 128 7.52 -1.04 -13.65
CA GLU A 128 6.93 -1.09 -14.99
C GLU A 128 6.11 -2.37 -15.14
N LEU A 129 4.79 -2.23 -15.24
CA LEU A 129 3.85 -3.35 -15.39
C LEU A 129 2.95 -3.10 -16.60
N SER A 130 2.77 -4.11 -17.44
CA SER A 130 1.79 -4.08 -18.53
C SER A 130 0.48 -4.73 -18.12
N LEU A 131 -0.62 -4.32 -18.76
CA LEU A 131 -1.93 -4.93 -18.55
C LEU A 131 -2.02 -6.34 -19.13
N GLU A 132 -1.19 -6.67 -20.10
CA GLU A 132 -1.10 -8.00 -20.71
C GLU A 132 -0.22 -8.97 -19.92
N ASP A 133 0.49 -8.50 -18.89
CA ASP A 133 1.40 -9.33 -18.13
C ASP A 133 0.65 -10.39 -17.31
N VAL A 134 1.16 -11.62 -17.34
CA VAL A 134 0.67 -12.68 -16.45
C VAL A 134 1.29 -12.47 -15.08
N ILE A 135 0.53 -11.85 -14.19
CA ILE A 135 0.93 -11.60 -12.80
C ILE A 135 0.60 -12.83 -11.95
N ASP A 136 1.60 -13.39 -11.26
CA ASP A 136 1.36 -14.40 -10.23
C ASP A 136 0.74 -13.73 -8.99
N PRO A 137 -0.48 -14.11 -8.58
CA PRO A 137 -1.11 -13.53 -7.39
C PRO A 137 -0.45 -13.95 -6.07
N GLU A 138 0.53 -14.87 -6.07
CA GLU A 138 1.23 -15.39 -4.89
C GLU A 138 0.27 -15.78 -3.74
N SER A 139 -0.91 -16.33 -4.08
CA SER A 139 -2.01 -16.57 -3.12
C SER A 139 -1.66 -17.58 -2.01
N CYS A 140 -0.53 -18.27 -2.16
CA CYS A 140 0.00 -19.20 -1.17
C CYS A 140 0.60 -18.49 0.05
N LEU A 141 0.91 -17.19 -0.03
CA LEU A 141 1.42 -16.37 1.07
C LEU A 141 0.37 -16.04 2.13
N ASP A 142 -0.90 -16.25 1.82
CA ASP A 142 -2.00 -16.01 2.76
C ASP A 142 -2.29 -17.21 3.66
N ILE A 143 -1.63 -18.33 3.40
CA ILE A 143 -1.77 -19.57 4.13
C ILE A 143 -0.54 -19.72 5.01
N PHE A 144 -0.76 -19.83 6.32
CA PHE A 144 0.31 -20.09 7.26
C PHE A 144 0.97 -21.44 6.95
N LYS A 145 2.30 -21.41 6.84
CA LYS A 145 3.14 -22.59 6.64
C LYS A 145 4.23 -22.57 7.71
N ALA A 146 4.60 -23.75 8.19
CA ALA A 146 5.77 -23.87 9.04
C ALA A 146 7.02 -23.48 8.24
N ASP A 147 7.83 -22.60 8.81
CA ASP A 147 9.09 -22.16 8.23
C ASP A 147 10.24 -22.78 9.02
N ALA A 148 11.06 -23.59 8.35
CA ALA A 148 12.22 -24.23 8.96
C ALA A 148 13.31 -23.22 9.34
N SER A 149 13.37 -22.09 8.64
CA SER A 149 14.36 -21.02 8.85
C SER A 149 13.76 -19.82 9.58
N PHE A 150 12.66 -20.01 10.32
CA PHE A 150 11.93 -18.93 11.01
C PHE A 150 12.85 -18.00 11.81
N LEU A 151 13.70 -18.56 12.67
CA LEU A 151 14.60 -17.78 13.53
C LEU A 151 15.65 -16.98 12.75
N GLU A 152 16.06 -17.47 11.58
CA GLU A 152 16.99 -16.75 10.72
C GLU A 152 16.27 -15.62 9.97
N ASN A 153 15.08 -15.90 9.44
CA ASN A 153 14.26 -14.92 8.73
C ASN A 153 13.78 -13.78 9.63
N GLU A 154 13.47 -14.03 10.90
CA GLU A 154 13.16 -12.97 11.87
C GLU A 154 14.38 -12.08 12.12
N ARG A 155 15.57 -12.67 12.28
CA ARG A 155 16.82 -11.91 12.46
C ARG A 155 17.15 -11.03 11.26
N HIS A 156 17.00 -11.56 10.04
CA HIS A 156 17.18 -10.79 8.80
C HIS A 156 16.19 -9.64 8.70
N TYR A 157 14.94 -9.85 9.12
CA TYR A 157 13.94 -8.78 9.13
C TYR A 157 14.28 -7.69 10.15
N ASP A 158 14.73 -8.06 11.35
CA ASP A 158 15.15 -7.10 12.38
C ASP A 158 16.33 -6.24 11.93
N GLU A 159 17.33 -6.84 11.25
CA GLU A 159 18.45 -6.11 10.67
C GLU A 159 17.97 -5.15 9.57
N LEU A 160 17.10 -5.62 8.68
CA LEU A 160 16.51 -4.78 7.64
C LEU A 160 15.70 -3.61 8.23
N LYS A 161 14.92 -3.87 9.29
CA LYS A 161 14.14 -2.85 10.00
C LYS A 161 15.03 -1.75 10.56
N ARG A 162 16.13 -2.11 11.23
CA ARG A 162 17.12 -1.15 11.76
C ARG A 162 17.75 -0.32 10.65
N ASN A 163 18.10 -0.95 9.54
CA ASN A 163 18.69 -0.27 8.38
C ASN A 163 17.72 0.74 7.74
N ILE A 164 16.42 0.41 7.66
CA ILE A 164 15.41 1.27 7.03
C ILE A 164 15.01 2.44 7.93
N LEU A 165 14.76 2.18 9.22
CA LEU A 165 14.32 3.23 10.14
C LEU A 165 15.46 4.16 10.59
N GLY A 166 16.71 3.73 10.39
CA GLY A 166 17.90 4.46 10.82
C GLY A 166 17.95 4.52 12.35
N ASP A 167 18.76 3.67 12.96
CA ASP A 167 18.99 3.78 14.40
C ASP A 167 19.73 5.09 14.74
N GLU A 168 18.99 6.06 15.26
CA GLU A 168 19.45 6.96 16.34
C GLU A 168 19.54 6.18 17.68
N SER A 169 19.58 4.85 17.67
CA SER A 169 19.75 4.01 18.86
C SER A 169 21.23 3.77 19.22
N SER A 170 22.15 4.62 18.75
CA SER A 170 23.53 4.63 19.27
C SER A 170 23.65 5.26 20.66
N LEU A 171 22.60 5.20 21.50
CA LEU A 171 22.62 5.58 22.91
C LEU A 171 21.79 4.59 23.76
N SER A 172 22.14 3.32 23.68
CA SER A 172 22.04 2.41 24.83
C SER A 172 23.00 1.25 24.62
N GLU A 173 24.30 1.56 24.67
CA GLU A 173 25.27 0.61 25.21
C GLU A 173 25.00 0.49 26.72
N ASP A 174 24.01 -0.33 27.09
CA ASP A 174 23.99 -0.92 28.42
C ASP A 174 24.65 -2.30 28.32
N GLU A 175 25.95 -2.26 28.60
CA GLU A 175 26.87 -3.36 28.85
C GLU A 175 26.30 -4.43 29.82
N ALA A 176 26.44 -5.67 29.36
CA ALA A 176 26.85 -6.88 30.10
C ALA A 176 26.32 -7.18 31.52
N GLY A 177 25.74 -8.38 31.67
CA GLY A 177 25.66 -9.09 32.95
C GLY A 177 24.98 -10.46 32.90
N SER A 178 25.77 -11.48 32.61
CA SER A 178 25.63 -12.94 32.89
C SER A 178 24.60 -13.34 33.97
N ASP A 179 23.80 -14.39 33.72
CA ASP A 179 24.07 -15.70 34.35
C ASP A 179 23.27 -16.86 33.74
N GLU A 180 24.01 -17.92 33.39
CA GLU A 180 23.52 -19.27 33.24
C GLU A 180 23.18 -19.83 34.62
N GLU A 181 21.95 -20.29 34.84
CA GLU A 181 21.70 -21.39 35.79
C GLU A 181 20.64 -22.31 35.19
N SER A 182 21.07 -23.55 35.01
CA SER A 182 20.29 -24.72 34.64
C SER A 182 19.39 -25.12 35.79
N ASP A 183 18.10 -25.37 35.55
CA ASP A 183 17.40 -26.35 36.38
C ASP A 183 16.45 -27.22 35.56
N ASP A 184 16.69 -28.52 35.71
CA ASP A 184 16.18 -29.64 34.94
C ASP A 184 15.12 -30.32 35.81
N GLU A 185 13.89 -29.80 35.83
CA GLU A 185 12.77 -30.48 36.49
C GLU A 185 11.96 -31.31 35.49
N LYS A 186 12.38 -32.57 35.35
CA LYS A 186 11.51 -33.66 34.86
C LYS A 186 10.35 -33.85 35.84
N THR A 187 9.14 -33.49 35.44
CA THR A 187 7.92 -34.06 36.03
C THR A 187 7.48 -35.27 35.22
N ASP A 188 7.80 -36.46 35.74
CA ASP A 188 7.24 -37.74 35.34
C ASP A 188 5.70 -37.70 35.46
N ILE A 189 4.98 -37.79 34.33
CA ILE A 189 3.58 -38.22 34.33
C ILE A 189 3.56 -39.62 33.74
N ARG A 190 3.53 -40.63 34.62
CA ARG A 190 3.20 -42.00 34.29
C ARG A 190 1.76 -42.33 34.70
N ASP A 191 1.01 -42.70 33.68
CA ASP A 191 -0.14 -43.61 33.58
C ASP A 191 -1.24 -43.61 34.65
N GLU A 192 -2.48 -43.46 34.19
CA GLU A 192 -3.46 -44.54 34.34
C GLU A 192 -4.54 -44.47 33.24
N THR A 193 -4.48 -45.43 32.31
CA THR A 193 -5.62 -45.87 31.50
C THR A 193 -6.56 -46.74 32.35
N VAL A 194 -7.85 -46.40 32.42
CA VAL A 194 -8.91 -47.39 32.70
C VAL A 194 -10.20 -47.01 31.95
N ILE A 195 -10.50 -47.83 30.93
CA ILE A 195 -11.78 -48.22 30.31
C ILE A 195 -12.67 -47.11 29.72
#